data_AF-A0A151GFQ3-F1
#
_entry.id   AF-A0A151GFQ3-F1
#
_cell.length_a   1.000
_cell.length_b   1.000
_cell.length_c   1.000
_cell.angle_alpha   90.00
_cell.angle_beta   90.00
_cell.angle_gamma   90.00
#
_symmetry.space_group_name_H-M   'P 1'
#
loop_
_entity.id
_entity.type
_entity.pdbx_description
1 polymer ?
#
loop_
_entity_poly.entity_id
_entity_poly.type
_entity_poly.pdbx_seq_one_letter_code
_entity_poly.pdbx_strand_id
1 'polypeptide(L)'
;MATFAIPADMENFVVGLIGMGDMGRMYAEKLSAAGWRILACDREDSYDSLKEKYTGRKNIEICRNGHLVSRASDYIIYSVEAAVIDRVIGQYGPSTKMGAIVGGQTSCKSPEIAAFEAHLPADVSIVSCHSLHGPGVDPHNQPLVLIQHRASDSTLRQVETVLSCLRSKFVYLTAREHDRITADTQAVTHAAFLSMGKAWHANRQFPWELSRYVGGMENVKVNIMLRIYSQKWHVYAGLAILNPEAREQVAQYAKSVTDLYKLMLEGNLDGLRKRVYHARDKVFGPSTTWEKRPLIESSMLSYFSLGTPSDAPARPNNHLSLVAMVDCWAALDIVPYDHMLCSTPLFRLRLGVTEHLFRNTSLLDSALRTAVEDKTYRSDDLEFTFAARGWAECVTLGHFETWEKRFVSTQQFFEPRFADAKVVGDQMMKMVLEGQKPAMDE
;
A
#
# COMPACT_ATOMS: atom_id res chain seq x y z
N MET A 1 0.23 22.29 -23.40
CA MET A 1 0.58 22.12 -21.98
C MET A 1 0.09 23.36 -21.26
N ALA A 2 -0.87 23.25 -20.34
CA ALA A 2 -1.22 24.40 -19.49
C ALA A 2 -0.01 24.73 -18.63
N THR A 3 0.55 25.92 -18.79
CA THR A 3 1.65 26.43 -17.95
C THR A 3 1.10 26.63 -16.54
N PHE A 4 1.63 25.88 -15.58
CA PHE A 4 1.36 26.11 -14.17
C PHE A 4 1.90 27.50 -13.80
N ALA A 5 1.02 28.41 -13.41
CA ALA A 5 1.39 29.75 -12.97
C ALA A 5 1.10 29.87 -11.47
N ILE A 6 2.11 30.29 -10.71
CA ILE A 6 1.95 30.57 -9.28
C ILE A 6 1.01 31.77 -9.14
N PRO A 7 -0.04 31.69 -8.29
CA PRO A 7 -0.91 32.82 -8.03
C PRO A 7 -0.13 34.02 -7.49
N ALA A 8 -0.55 35.24 -7.86
CA ALA A 8 0.14 36.48 -7.49
C ALA A 8 0.28 36.65 -5.96
N ASP A 9 -0.71 36.19 -5.20
CA ASP A 9 -0.71 36.21 -3.73
C ASP A 9 0.22 35.16 -3.10
N MET A 10 0.82 34.27 -3.89
CA MET A 10 1.73 33.21 -3.47
C MET A 10 3.12 33.28 -4.15
N GLU A 11 3.47 34.38 -4.82
CA GLU A 11 4.77 34.52 -5.53
C GLU A 11 5.99 34.29 -4.62
N ASN A 12 5.89 34.67 -3.35
CA ASN A 12 6.95 34.50 -2.36
C ASN A 12 6.76 33.27 -1.46
N PHE A 13 5.81 32.40 -1.78
CA PHE A 13 5.47 31.24 -0.96
C PHE A 13 6.59 30.18 -1.03
N VAL A 14 7.09 29.78 0.14
CA VAL A 14 8.21 28.85 0.27
C VAL A 14 7.72 27.49 0.76
N VAL A 15 8.08 26.43 0.03
CA VAL A 15 7.79 25.05 0.43
C VAL A 15 9.04 24.42 1.05
N GLY A 16 8.90 23.96 2.29
CA GLY A 16 9.91 23.25 3.04
C GLY A 16 9.78 21.75 2.91
N LEU A 17 10.89 21.04 2.67
CA LEU A 17 10.94 19.57 2.64
C LEU A 17 11.97 19.05 3.65
N ILE A 18 11.49 18.33 4.66
CA ILE A 18 12.34 17.69 5.68
C ILE A 18 12.32 16.19 5.42
N GLY A 19 13.45 15.67 4.94
CA GLY A 19 13.59 14.30 4.43
C GLY A 19 13.67 14.29 2.90
N MET A 20 14.87 14.09 2.36
CA MET A 20 15.20 14.00 0.94
C MET A 20 15.53 12.55 0.52
N GLY A 21 14.73 11.62 1.05
CA GLY A 21 14.61 10.27 0.51
C GLY A 21 13.92 10.27 -0.87
N ASP A 22 13.50 9.10 -1.36
CA ASP A 22 12.98 8.98 -2.72
C ASP A 22 11.70 9.80 -2.95
N MET A 23 10.75 9.80 -2.01
CA MET A 23 9.53 10.62 -2.09
C MET A 23 9.81 12.12 -1.93
N GLY A 24 10.64 12.50 -0.95
CA GLY A 24 11.00 13.90 -0.73
C GLY A 24 11.69 14.53 -1.96
N ARG A 25 12.59 13.78 -2.61
CA ARG A 25 13.22 14.22 -3.86
C ARG A 25 12.22 14.36 -4.99
N MET A 26 11.27 13.42 -5.13
CA MET A 26 10.22 13.51 -6.14
C MET A 26 9.37 14.78 -5.95
N TYR A 27 8.97 15.10 -4.71
CA TYR A 27 8.24 16.33 -4.41
C TYR A 27 9.08 17.58 -4.69
N ALA A 28 10.33 17.62 -4.22
CA ALA A 28 11.24 18.75 -4.46
C ALA A 28 11.37 19.06 -5.95
N GLU A 29 11.59 18.03 -6.76
CA GLU A 29 11.81 18.19 -8.20
C GLU A 29 10.54 18.59 -8.95
N LYS A 30 9.38 17.99 -8.62
CA LYS A 30 8.09 18.32 -9.25
C LYS A 30 7.61 19.73 -8.89
N LEU A 31 7.69 20.10 -7.61
CA LEU A 31 7.28 21.42 -7.14
C LEU A 31 8.22 22.52 -7.68
N SER A 32 9.53 22.26 -7.67
CA SER A 32 10.53 23.18 -8.24
C SER A 32 10.33 23.41 -9.74
N ALA A 33 10.02 22.35 -10.50
CA ALA A 33 9.72 22.44 -11.93
C ALA A 33 8.43 23.22 -12.23
N ALA A 34 7.50 23.27 -11.27
CA ALA A 34 6.30 24.11 -11.34
C ALA A 34 6.55 25.56 -10.93
N GLY A 35 7.79 25.91 -10.54
CA GLY A 35 8.20 27.27 -10.20
C GLY A 35 8.27 27.56 -8.70
N TRP A 36 7.83 26.65 -7.83
CA TRP A 36 7.84 26.88 -6.38
C TRP A 36 9.26 26.99 -5.83
N ARG A 37 9.47 27.90 -4.88
CA ARG A 37 10.72 28.00 -4.13
C ARG A 37 10.77 26.92 -3.06
N ILE A 38 11.80 26.06 -3.11
CA ILE A 38 11.96 24.92 -2.23
C ILE A 38 13.14 25.13 -1.30
N LEU A 39 12.91 24.97 0.00
CA LEU A 39 13.95 24.76 1.00
C LEU A 39 13.93 23.29 1.41
N ALA A 40 15.05 22.59 1.33
CA ALA A 40 15.07 21.16 1.63
C ALA A 40 16.24 20.77 2.51
N CYS A 41 16.05 19.75 3.35
CA CYS A 41 17.13 19.12 4.10
C CYS A 41 16.90 17.62 4.26
N ASP A 42 17.96 16.92 4.64
CA ASP A 42 17.91 15.56 5.17
C ASP A 42 18.75 15.53 6.46
N ARG A 43 19.21 14.35 6.87
CA ARG A 43 20.25 14.20 7.89
C ARG A 43 21.47 15.04 7.53
N GLU A 44 22.08 15.64 8.55
CA GLU A 44 23.21 16.57 8.35
C GLU A 44 24.41 15.94 7.63
N ASP A 45 24.64 14.63 7.81
CA ASP A 45 25.71 13.90 7.14
C ASP A 45 25.47 13.69 5.64
N SER A 46 24.24 13.92 5.16
CA SER A 46 23.89 13.94 3.74
C SER A 46 23.92 15.35 3.14
N TYR A 47 24.24 16.40 3.92
CA TYR A 47 24.15 17.78 3.48
C TYR A 47 25.06 18.09 2.28
N ASP A 48 26.35 17.74 2.36
CA ASP A 48 27.32 18.10 1.30
C ASP A 48 26.96 17.42 -0.03
N SER A 49 26.59 16.14 0.01
CA SER A 49 26.20 15.38 -1.19
C SER A 49 24.89 15.88 -1.80
N LEU A 50 23.90 16.27 -0.99
CA LEU A 50 22.67 16.87 -1.49
C LEU A 50 22.91 18.26 -2.08
N LYS A 51 23.74 19.07 -1.43
CA LYS A 51 24.10 20.40 -1.93
C LYS A 51 24.82 20.33 -3.27
N GLU A 52 25.77 19.41 -3.41
CA GLU A 52 26.43 19.14 -4.69
C GLU A 52 25.41 18.71 -5.75
N LYS A 53 24.55 17.74 -5.45
CA LYS A 53 23.53 17.23 -6.38
C LYS A 53 22.57 18.31 -6.90
N TYR A 54 22.16 19.25 -6.06
CA TYR A 54 21.22 20.31 -6.43
C TYR A 54 21.90 21.64 -6.79
N THR A 55 23.24 21.66 -6.92
CA THR A 55 23.96 22.82 -7.40
C THR A 55 23.46 23.24 -8.79
N GLY A 56 23.14 24.52 -8.97
CA GLY A 56 22.62 25.07 -10.24
C GLY A 56 21.11 24.93 -10.44
N ARG A 57 20.38 24.23 -9.56
CA ARG A 57 18.90 24.21 -9.57
C ARG A 57 18.37 25.48 -8.91
N LYS A 58 17.96 26.46 -9.71
CA LYS A 58 17.56 27.81 -9.25
C LYS A 58 16.51 27.85 -8.13
N ASN A 59 15.61 26.86 -8.09
CA ASN A 59 14.45 26.87 -7.19
C ASN A 59 14.58 25.88 -6.02
N ILE A 60 15.72 25.21 -5.84
CA ILE A 60 15.94 24.28 -4.71
C ILE A 60 17.18 24.74 -3.94
N GLU A 61 16.98 25.09 -2.68
CA GLU A 61 18.04 25.44 -1.75
C GLU A 61 18.16 24.33 -0.69
N ILE A 62 19.36 23.75 -0.58
CA ILE A 62 19.64 22.72 0.44
C ILE A 62 20.11 23.40 1.72
N CYS A 63 19.33 23.24 2.78
CA CYS A 63 19.65 23.71 4.11
C CYS A 63 20.36 22.62 4.93
N ARG A 64 21.13 23.05 5.94
CA ARG A 64 21.91 22.14 6.79
C ARG A 64 21.03 21.18 7.61
N ASN A 65 19.89 21.65 8.11
CA ASN A 65 18.97 20.85 8.92
C ASN A 65 17.54 21.43 8.92
N GLY A 66 16.64 20.72 9.59
CA GLY A 66 15.21 21.03 9.62
C GLY A 66 14.85 22.33 10.35
N HIS A 67 15.70 22.85 11.25
CA HIS A 67 15.46 24.16 11.87
C HIS A 67 15.47 25.28 10.82
N LEU A 68 16.42 25.21 9.90
CA LEU A 68 16.60 26.21 8.83
C LEU A 68 15.44 26.16 7.83
N VAL A 69 14.96 24.95 7.51
CA VAL A 69 13.79 24.75 6.65
C VAL A 69 12.52 25.26 7.35
N SER A 70 12.27 24.83 8.59
CA SER A 70 11.03 25.11 9.32
C SER A 70 10.80 26.60 9.58
N ARG A 71 11.86 27.35 9.90
CA ARG A 71 11.74 28.78 10.24
C ARG A 71 11.53 29.71 9.04
N ALA A 72 11.74 29.19 7.82
CA ALA A 72 11.76 29.99 6.60
C ALA A 72 10.73 29.52 5.54
N SER A 73 9.92 28.51 5.84
CA SER A 73 8.94 27.94 4.92
C SER A 73 7.51 28.28 5.33
N ASP A 74 6.64 28.49 4.34
CA ASP A 74 5.20 28.73 4.51
C ASP A 74 4.40 27.43 4.57
N TYR A 75 4.86 26.39 3.87
CA TYR A 75 4.33 25.03 3.98
C TYR A 75 5.47 24.02 4.13
N ILE A 76 5.51 23.26 5.22
CA ILE A 76 6.55 22.29 5.52
C ILE A 76 5.99 20.88 5.40
N ILE A 77 6.63 20.04 4.58
CA ILE A 77 6.28 18.64 4.39
C ILE A 77 7.37 17.75 5.00
N TYR A 78 7.02 17.03 6.06
CA TYR A 78 7.86 15.99 6.65
C TYR A 78 7.76 14.71 5.82
N SER A 79 8.82 14.40 5.07
CA SER A 79 8.97 13.22 4.22
C SER A 79 9.99 12.24 4.80
N VAL A 80 9.80 11.88 6.07
CA VAL A 80 10.64 10.93 6.82
C VAL A 80 9.89 9.63 7.11
N GLU A 81 10.60 8.62 7.59
CA GLU A 81 9.95 7.37 7.99
C GLU A 81 9.00 7.57 9.17
N ALA A 82 7.84 6.91 9.13
CA ALA A 82 6.85 7.00 10.19
C ALA A 82 7.39 6.61 11.58
N ALA A 83 8.40 5.74 11.64
CA ALA A 83 9.03 5.32 12.91
C ALA A 83 9.86 6.43 13.58
N VAL A 84 10.29 7.45 12.84
CA VAL A 84 11.12 8.56 13.37
C VAL A 84 10.39 9.90 13.35
N ILE A 85 9.14 9.94 12.89
CA ILE A 85 8.35 11.17 12.68
C ILE A 85 8.24 11.98 13.98
N ASP A 86 7.94 11.32 15.10
CA ASP A 86 7.82 11.95 16.42
C ASP A 86 9.12 12.65 16.85
N ARG A 87 10.25 11.93 16.78
CA ARG A 87 11.57 12.49 17.11
C ARG A 87 11.93 13.68 16.22
N VAL A 88 11.67 13.58 14.91
CA VAL A 88 12.04 14.62 13.94
C VAL A 88 11.18 15.87 14.12
N ILE A 89 9.88 15.72 14.38
CA ILE A 89 8.99 16.86 14.68
C ILE A 89 9.32 17.45 16.05
N GLY A 90 9.61 16.63 17.07
CA GLY A 90 10.05 17.13 18.37
C GLY A 90 11.34 17.96 18.28
N GLN A 91 12.22 17.62 17.34
CA GLN A 91 13.44 18.39 17.09
C GLN A 91 13.18 19.69 16.30
N TYR A 92 12.45 19.64 15.19
CA TYR A 92 12.36 20.76 14.25
C TYR A 92 11.05 21.56 14.31
N GLY A 93 9.97 20.93 14.77
CA GLY A 93 8.63 21.50 14.91
C GLY A 93 8.57 22.81 15.69
N PRO A 94 9.27 22.96 16.84
CA PRO A 94 9.30 24.23 17.58
C PRO A 94 9.94 25.40 16.82
N SER A 95 10.68 25.14 15.74
CA SER A 95 11.27 26.19 14.89
C SER A 95 10.37 26.63 13.74
N THR A 96 9.13 26.11 13.66
CA THR A 96 8.19 26.41 12.59
C THR A 96 7.85 27.91 12.55
N LYS A 97 7.87 28.50 11.36
CA LYS A 97 7.46 29.88 11.11
C LYS A 97 6.02 30.11 11.61
N MET A 98 5.79 31.23 12.30
CA MET A 98 4.45 31.64 12.77
C MET A 98 3.45 31.66 11.61
N GLY A 99 2.29 31.04 11.82
CA GLY A 99 1.22 30.97 10.82
C GLY A 99 1.49 30.01 9.65
N ALA A 100 2.62 29.27 9.65
CA ALA A 100 2.91 28.31 8.60
C ALA A 100 1.98 27.09 8.64
N ILE A 101 1.99 26.37 7.52
CA ILE A 101 1.30 25.10 7.33
C ILE A 101 2.33 23.98 7.55
N VAL A 102 1.95 22.94 8.28
CA VAL A 102 2.76 21.75 8.47
C VAL A 102 1.95 20.53 8.04
N GLY A 103 2.58 19.68 7.24
CA GLY A 103 2.04 18.39 6.84
C GLY A 103 3.12 17.32 6.90
N GLY A 104 2.70 16.08 6.97
CA GLY A 104 3.58 14.94 6.74
C GLY A 104 3.12 14.13 5.55
N GLN A 105 4.06 13.40 4.94
CA GLN A 105 3.85 12.54 3.79
C GLN A 105 3.90 11.05 4.17
N THR A 106 3.93 10.74 5.48
CA THR A 106 4.07 9.36 5.95
C THR A 106 2.89 8.49 5.53
N SER A 107 3.08 7.17 5.51
CA SER A 107 2.00 6.23 5.17
C SER A 107 1.02 5.94 6.32
N CYS A 108 1.23 6.51 7.53
CA CYS A 108 0.38 6.33 8.71
C CYS A 108 0.10 7.69 9.35
N LYS A 109 -1.17 8.06 9.50
CA LYS A 109 -1.54 9.40 9.95
C LYS A 109 -1.66 9.47 11.47
N SER A 110 -2.07 8.41 12.15
CA SER A 110 -2.18 8.39 13.61
C SER A 110 -0.89 8.82 14.33
N PRO A 111 0.29 8.21 14.10
CA PRO A 111 1.53 8.66 14.77
C PRO A 111 2.00 10.04 14.30
N GLU A 112 1.73 10.40 13.05
CA GLU A 112 2.09 11.70 12.48
C GLU A 112 1.29 12.84 13.13
N ILE A 113 -0.04 12.68 13.22
CA ILE A 113 -0.92 13.65 13.88
C ILE A 113 -0.60 13.75 15.37
N ALA A 114 -0.38 12.64 16.06
CA ALA A 114 0.00 12.66 17.47
C ALA A 114 1.29 13.46 17.71
N ALA A 115 2.29 13.28 16.85
CA ALA A 115 3.53 14.05 16.91
C ALA A 115 3.31 15.54 16.63
N PHE A 116 2.46 15.86 15.65
CA PHE A 116 2.11 17.25 15.37
C PHE A 116 1.39 17.92 16.53
N GLU A 117 0.43 17.26 17.15
CA GLU A 117 -0.28 17.78 18.32
C GLU A 117 0.63 17.98 19.54
N ALA A 118 1.60 17.09 19.73
CA ALA A 118 2.53 17.15 20.86
C ALA A 118 3.57 18.27 20.73
N HIS A 119 4.10 18.50 19.52
CA HIS A 119 5.32 19.28 19.33
C HIS A 119 5.15 20.57 18.53
N LEU A 120 4.06 20.73 17.77
CA LEU A 120 3.85 21.95 16.98
C LEU A 120 3.22 23.07 17.80
N PRO A 121 3.67 24.32 17.61
CA PRO A 121 3.04 25.50 18.20
C PRO A 121 1.53 25.62 17.89
N ALA A 122 0.76 26.33 18.73
CA ALA A 122 -0.69 26.46 18.55
C ALA A 122 -1.10 27.38 17.37
N ASP A 123 -0.19 28.25 16.95
CA ASP A 123 -0.34 29.24 15.87
C ASP A 123 0.01 28.68 14.47
N VAL A 124 0.30 27.37 14.36
CA VAL A 124 0.53 26.70 13.07
C VAL A 124 -0.65 25.82 12.65
N SER A 125 -0.89 25.80 11.35
CA SER A 125 -1.93 24.97 10.73
C SER A 125 -1.40 23.58 10.37
N ILE A 126 -2.23 22.56 10.49
CA ILE A 126 -1.89 21.17 10.17
C ILE A 126 -2.73 20.68 8.99
N VAL A 127 -2.08 20.47 7.86
CA VAL A 127 -2.65 19.86 6.65
C VAL A 127 -1.66 18.82 6.12
N SER A 128 -1.97 17.55 6.36
CA SER A 128 -1.13 16.44 5.89
C SER A 128 -1.55 15.95 4.51
N CYS A 129 -0.65 15.21 3.87
CA CYS A 129 -0.96 14.53 2.62
C CYS A 129 -0.40 13.10 2.56
N HIS A 130 -0.88 12.30 1.62
CA HIS A 130 -0.27 10.99 1.32
C HIS A 130 -0.49 10.63 -0.16
N SER A 131 0.61 10.60 -0.92
CA SER A 131 0.63 10.05 -2.28
C SER A 131 0.45 8.53 -2.20
N LEU A 132 -0.63 8.00 -2.77
CA LEU A 132 -0.89 6.55 -2.78
C LEU A 132 -0.16 5.82 -3.92
N HIS A 133 1.04 6.30 -4.24
CA HIS A 133 1.93 5.75 -5.25
C HIS A 133 3.39 5.89 -4.80
N GLY A 134 4.26 5.04 -5.37
CA GLY A 134 5.69 5.11 -5.12
C GLY A 134 6.38 6.27 -5.88
N PRO A 135 7.64 6.58 -5.53
CA PRO A 135 8.38 7.73 -6.08
C PRO A 135 8.68 7.63 -7.58
N GLY A 136 8.73 6.41 -8.11
CA GLY A 136 8.95 6.15 -9.54
C GLY A 136 7.69 6.17 -10.41
N VAL A 137 6.52 6.46 -9.83
CA VAL A 137 5.23 6.49 -10.54
C VAL A 137 4.86 7.95 -10.86
N ASP A 138 4.39 8.20 -12.09
CA ASP A 138 3.86 9.53 -12.45
C ASP A 138 2.64 9.85 -11.58
N PRO A 139 2.64 10.95 -10.80
CA PRO A 139 1.52 11.33 -9.93
C PRO A 139 0.22 11.68 -10.69
N HIS A 140 0.28 11.87 -12.00
CA HIS A 140 -0.88 12.22 -12.81
C HIS A 140 -2.02 11.21 -12.65
N ASN A 141 -3.21 11.69 -12.30
CA ASN A 141 -4.42 10.90 -11.99
C ASN A 141 -4.25 9.87 -10.86
N GLN A 142 -3.12 9.83 -10.16
CA GLN A 142 -2.97 9.00 -8.97
C GLN A 142 -3.67 9.67 -7.78
N PRO A 143 -4.22 8.88 -6.83
CA PRO A 143 -4.80 9.45 -5.62
C PRO A 143 -3.75 10.16 -4.75
N LEU A 144 -4.07 11.38 -4.33
CA LEU A 144 -3.33 12.12 -3.30
C LEU A 144 -4.32 12.47 -2.18
N VAL A 145 -4.14 11.83 -1.02
CA VAL A 145 -4.98 12.10 0.13
C VAL A 145 -4.56 13.42 0.76
N LEU A 146 -5.51 14.28 1.10
CA LEU A 146 -5.35 15.51 1.88
C LEU A 146 -6.14 15.37 3.18
N ILE A 147 -5.49 15.73 4.30
CA ILE A 147 -6.05 15.62 5.66
C ILE A 147 -5.93 16.98 6.33
N GLN A 148 -7.05 17.70 6.38
CA GLN A 148 -7.19 18.96 7.08
C GLN A 148 -7.45 18.67 8.57
N HIS A 149 -6.40 18.64 9.39
CA HIS A 149 -6.51 18.26 10.81
C HIS A 149 -6.78 19.48 11.72
N ARG A 150 -5.95 20.52 11.58
CA ARG A 150 -6.06 21.78 12.35
C ARG A 150 -5.78 22.96 11.44
N ALA A 151 -6.72 23.29 10.56
CA ALA A 151 -6.54 24.33 9.55
C ALA A 151 -7.89 24.84 9.05
N SER A 152 -7.92 26.07 8.51
CA SER A 152 -9.10 26.60 7.83
C SER A 152 -9.16 26.15 6.36
N ASP A 153 -10.31 26.32 5.71
CA ASP A 153 -10.47 25.95 4.30
C ASP A 153 -9.59 26.81 3.37
N SER A 154 -9.26 28.04 3.77
CA SER A 154 -8.30 28.86 3.00
C SER A 154 -6.91 28.27 3.02
N THR A 155 -6.50 27.70 4.16
CA THR A 155 -5.23 27.01 4.30
C THR A 155 -5.19 25.70 3.50
N LEU A 156 -6.29 24.94 3.51
CA LEU A 156 -6.40 23.75 2.64
C LEU A 156 -6.26 24.14 1.16
N ARG A 157 -6.91 25.22 0.71
CA ARG A 157 -6.79 25.72 -0.67
C ARG A 157 -5.35 26.10 -1.04
N GLN A 158 -4.58 26.68 -0.12
CA GLN A 158 -3.15 26.95 -0.37
C GLN A 158 -2.36 25.66 -0.63
N VAL A 159 -2.63 24.61 0.17
CA VAL A 159 -2.01 23.29 -0.03
C VAL A 159 -2.42 22.66 -1.36
N GLU A 160 -3.70 22.74 -1.72
CA GLU A 160 -4.21 22.29 -3.02
C GLU A 160 -3.51 22.99 -4.17
N THR A 161 -3.36 24.33 -4.10
CA THR A 161 -2.64 25.12 -5.08
C THR A 161 -1.21 24.62 -5.22
N VAL A 162 -0.47 24.46 -4.12
CA VAL A 162 0.92 23.96 -4.15
C VAL A 162 1.00 22.58 -4.81
N LEU A 163 0.11 21.65 -4.43
CA LEU A 163 0.17 20.25 -4.88
C LEU A 163 -0.49 20.00 -6.24
N SER A 164 -1.25 20.96 -6.78
CA SER A 164 -1.98 20.77 -8.04
C SER A 164 -1.08 20.57 -9.26
N CYS A 165 0.20 20.98 -9.19
CA CYS A 165 1.19 20.67 -10.23
C CYS A 165 1.47 19.16 -10.38
N LEU A 166 1.17 18.36 -9.35
CA LEU A 166 1.25 16.90 -9.42
C LEU A 166 0.17 16.30 -10.33
N ARG A 167 -0.93 17.03 -10.58
CA ARG A 167 -2.10 16.58 -11.35
C ARG A 167 -2.68 15.27 -10.80
N SER A 168 -2.53 15.07 -9.50
CA SER A 168 -3.12 13.96 -8.77
C SER A 168 -4.61 14.20 -8.54
N LYS A 169 -5.37 13.13 -8.33
CA LYS A 169 -6.76 13.22 -7.89
C LYS A 169 -6.77 13.43 -6.38
N PHE A 170 -7.19 14.61 -5.93
CA PHE A 170 -7.31 14.88 -4.50
C PHE A 170 -8.44 14.06 -3.88
N VAL A 171 -8.16 13.53 -2.69
CA VAL A 171 -9.05 12.72 -1.89
C VAL A 171 -9.02 13.28 -0.48
N TYR A 172 -10.16 13.66 0.07
CA TYR A 172 -10.24 14.31 1.37
C TYR A 172 -10.68 13.30 2.42
N LEU A 173 -9.88 13.12 3.46
CA LEU A 173 -10.15 12.18 4.55
C LEU A 173 -9.71 12.78 5.88
N THR A 174 -10.34 12.35 6.97
CA THR A 174 -9.75 12.48 8.30
C THR A 174 -8.57 11.52 8.46
N ALA A 175 -7.69 11.78 9.44
CA ALA A 175 -6.56 10.89 9.74
C ALA A 175 -7.02 9.46 10.08
N ARG A 176 -8.13 9.32 10.81
CA ARG A 176 -8.71 8.03 11.16
C ARG A 176 -9.28 7.29 9.96
N GLU A 177 -10.05 7.96 9.10
CA GLU A 177 -10.57 7.34 7.87
C GLU A 177 -9.44 6.89 6.96
N HIS A 178 -8.40 7.72 6.79
CA HIS A 178 -7.20 7.35 6.06
C HIS A 178 -6.58 6.06 6.62
N ASP A 179 -6.34 6.00 7.93
CA ASP A 179 -5.68 4.85 8.55
C ASP A 179 -6.55 3.59 8.46
N ARG A 180 -7.88 3.71 8.62
CA ARG A 180 -8.81 2.59 8.45
C ARG A 180 -8.82 2.04 7.02
N ILE A 181 -8.80 2.92 6.02
CA ILE A 181 -8.79 2.54 4.60
C ILE A 181 -7.43 1.95 4.19
N THR A 182 -6.32 2.53 4.65
CA THR A 182 -4.97 2.01 4.35
C THR A 182 -4.64 0.71 5.08
N ALA A 183 -5.25 0.47 6.24
CA ALA A 183 -5.20 -0.83 6.91
C ALA A 183 -5.73 -1.95 5.99
N ASP A 184 -6.89 -1.77 5.37
CA ASP A 184 -7.44 -2.77 4.44
C ASP A 184 -6.66 -2.80 3.13
N THR A 185 -6.57 -1.64 2.47
CA THR A 185 -6.08 -1.56 1.09
C THR A 185 -4.61 -1.93 0.97
N GLN A 186 -3.83 -1.70 2.01
CA GLN A 186 -2.39 -1.92 2.02
C GLN A 186 -1.97 -2.93 3.09
N ALA A 187 -2.20 -2.68 4.38
CA ALA A 187 -1.60 -3.52 5.43
C ALA A 187 -2.06 -4.99 5.38
N VAL A 188 -3.38 -5.23 5.27
CA VAL A 188 -3.93 -6.59 5.15
C VAL A 188 -3.58 -7.21 3.80
N THR A 189 -3.55 -6.42 2.72
CA THR A 189 -3.04 -6.86 1.39
C THR A 189 -1.63 -7.42 1.54
N HIS A 190 -0.74 -6.64 2.15
CA HIS A 190 0.65 -7.02 2.33
C HIS A 190 0.77 -8.25 3.24
N ALA A 191 0.06 -8.29 4.37
CA ALA A 191 0.08 -9.42 5.30
C ALA A 191 -0.32 -10.73 4.62
N ALA A 192 -1.35 -10.71 3.76
CA ALA A 192 -1.77 -11.89 3.01
C ALA A 192 -0.66 -12.43 2.11
N PHE A 193 -0.02 -11.58 1.30
CA PHE A 193 1.01 -11.99 0.35
C PHE A 193 2.38 -12.26 0.98
N LEU A 194 2.72 -11.56 2.07
CA LEU A 194 3.86 -11.91 2.93
C LEU A 194 3.67 -13.29 3.57
N SER A 195 2.43 -13.65 3.92
CA SER A 195 2.13 -14.99 4.43
C SER A 195 2.35 -16.06 3.35
N MET A 196 1.98 -15.77 2.11
CA MET A 196 2.23 -16.68 0.97
C MET A 196 3.73 -16.90 0.73
N GLY A 197 4.51 -15.81 0.64
CA GLY A 197 5.96 -15.94 0.43
C GLY A 197 6.65 -16.66 1.57
N LYS A 198 6.24 -16.40 2.82
CA LYS A 198 6.81 -17.11 3.98
C LYS A 198 6.46 -18.60 3.98
N ALA A 199 5.25 -18.98 3.57
CA ALA A 199 4.85 -20.37 3.45
C ALA A 199 5.66 -21.13 2.39
N TRP A 200 5.84 -20.52 1.21
CA TRP A 200 6.64 -21.11 0.14
C TRP A 200 8.13 -21.20 0.49
N HIS A 201 8.66 -20.20 1.21
CA HIS A 201 10.01 -20.27 1.76
C HIS A 201 10.16 -21.40 2.80
N ALA A 202 9.19 -21.57 3.71
CA ALA A 202 9.22 -22.66 4.69
C ALA A 202 9.23 -24.04 4.02
N ASN A 203 8.47 -24.20 2.93
CA ASN A 203 8.44 -25.40 2.11
C ASN A 203 9.58 -25.48 1.07
N ARG A 204 10.49 -24.48 1.03
CA ARG A 204 11.64 -24.39 0.11
C ARG A 204 11.27 -24.58 -1.37
N GLN A 205 10.18 -23.96 -1.80
CA GLN A 205 9.64 -24.15 -3.16
C GLN A 205 9.41 -22.82 -3.89
N PHE A 206 9.54 -22.87 -5.22
CA PHE A 206 9.11 -21.81 -6.11
C PHE A 206 7.77 -22.24 -6.74
N PRO A 207 6.64 -21.60 -6.39
CA PRO A 207 5.31 -22.09 -6.79
C PRO A 207 5.16 -22.16 -8.32
N TRP A 208 5.69 -21.20 -9.08
CA TRP A 208 5.63 -21.21 -10.55
C TRP A 208 6.45 -22.33 -11.22
N GLU A 209 7.31 -23.04 -10.48
CA GLU A 209 8.01 -24.25 -10.98
C GLU A 209 7.17 -25.52 -10.73
N LEU A 210 6.04 -25.40 -10.03
CA LEU A 210 5.14 -26.49 -9.69
C LEU A 210 3.87 -26.38 -10.53
N SER A 211 3.52 -27.45 -11.25
CA SER A 211 2.33 -27.49 -12.12
C SER A 211 1.01 -27.11 -11.43
N ARG A 212 0.95 -27.21 -10.10
CA ARG A 212 -0.23 -26.88 -9.27
C ARG A 212 -0.44 -25.38 -9.00
N TYR A 213 0.51 -24.52 -9.35
CA TYR A 213 0.42 -23.06 -9.17
C TYR A 213 0.67 -22.27 -10.48
N VAL A 214 0.56 -22.93 -11.62
CA VAL A 214 0.70 -22.28 -12.94
C VAL A 214 -0.67 -21.87 -13.46
N GLY A 215 -0.83 -20.59 -13.81
CA GLY A 215 -2.00 -20.08 -14.52
C GLY A 215 -3.07 -19.40 -13.65
N GLY A 216 -3.91 -18.61 -14.31
CA GLY A 216 -5.09 -17.98 -13.71
C GLY A 216 -4.78 -17.08 -12.50
N MET A 217 -5.58 -17.22 -11.44
CA MET A 217 -5.43 -16.42 -10.23
C MET A 217 -4.08 -16.61 -9.53
N GLU A 218 -3.40 -17.75 -9.73
CA GLU A 218 -2.10 -18.02 -9.10
C GLU A 218 -1.01 -17.07 -9.60
N ASN A 219 -1.02 -16.74 -10.90
CA ASN A 219 -0.10 -15.79 -11.51
C ASN A 219 -0.17 -14.42 -10.82
N VAL A 220 -1.39 -13.91 -10.61
CA VAL A 220 -1.58 -12.62 -9.94
C VAL A 220 -1.04 -12.66 -8.51
N LYS A 221 -1.34 -13.74 -7.76
CA LYS A 221 -0.87 -13.87 -6.37
C LYS A 221 0.66 -13.97 -6.27
N VAL A 222 1.29 -14.73 -7.16
CA VAL A 222 2.75 -14.86 -7.26
C VAL A 222 3.39 -13.51 -7.57
N ASN A 223 2.90 -12.79 -8.58
CA ASN A 223 3.46 -11.50 -8.98
C ASN A 223 3.33 -10.45 -7.87
N ILE A 224 2.20 -10.40 -7.16
CA ILE A 224 2.03 -9.48 -6.03
C ILE A 224 3.02 -9.84 -4.91
N MET A 225 3.16 -11.12 -4.57
CA MET A 225 4.12 -11.60 -3.56
C MET A 225 5.55 -11.18 -3.90
N LEU A 226 6.02 -11.47 -5.11
CA LEU A 226 7.37 -11.13 -5.55
C LEU A 226 7.61 -9.62 -5.54
N ARG A 227 6.61 -8.83 -5.97
CA ARG A 227 6.69 -7.38 -5.96
C ARG A 227 6.79 -6.82 -4.54
N ILE A 228 6.16 -7.43 -3.55
CA ILE A 228 6.29 -7.01 -2.14
C ILE A 228 7.68 -7.35 -1.62
N TYR A 229 8.17 -8.56 -1.85
CA TYR A 229 9.50 -8.97 -1.40
C TYR A 229 10.64 -8.29 -2.15
N SER A 230 10.41 -7.69 -3.32
CA SER A 230 11.42 -6.91 -4.04
C SER A 230 11.60 -5.49 -3.49
N GLN A 231 10.88 -5.10 -2.43
CA GLN A 231 10.94 -3.76 -1.82
C GLN A 231 11.55 -3.81 -0.41
N LYS A 232 11.71 -2.64 0.21
CA LYS A 232 12.31 -2.52 1.54
C LYS A 232 11.32 -2.90 2.65
N TRP A 233 11.76 -3.72 3.59
CA TRP A 233 10.91 -4.27 4.66
C TRP A 233 10.24 -3.20 5.53
N HIS A 234 10.95 -2.09 5.81
CA HIS A 234 10.53 -1.06 6.75
C HIS A 234 9.30 -0.28 6.25
N VAL A 235 9.05 -0.24 4.93
CA VAL A 235 7.84 0.36 4.34
C VAL A 235 6.60 -0.42 4.78
N TYR A 236 6.66 -1.75 4.73
CA TYR A 236 5.55 -2.62 5.12
C TYR A 236 5.39 -2.72 6.64
N ALA A 237 6.51 -2.82 7.37
CA ALA A 237 6.51 -2.88 8.82
C ALA A 237 5.94 -1.60 9.43
N GLY A 238 6.42 -0.43 8.96
CA GLY A 238 5.96 0.87 9.43
C GLY A 238 4.46 1.02 9.27
N LEU A 239 3.92 0.66 8.10
CA LEU A 239 2.49 0.69 7.86
C LEU A 239 1.72 -0.25 8.80
N ALA A 240 2.12 -1.52 8.87
CA ALA A 240 1.35 -2.52 9.61
C ALA A 240 1.41 -2.32 11.13
N ILE A 241 2.58 -1.97 11.68
CA ILE A 241 2.80 -1.83 13.13
C ILE A 241 2.30 -0.47 13.66
N LEU A 242 2.52 0.63 12.93
CA LEU A 242 2.24 1.97 13.45
C LEU A 242 0.80 2.42 13.23
N ASN A 243 0.07 1.79 12.29
CA ASN A 243 -1.35 2.04 12.08
C ASN A 243 -2.18 1.20 13.07
N PRO A 244 -2.91 1.81 14.03
CA PRO A 244 -3.73 1.07 14.99
C PRO A 244 -4.84 0.24 14.32
N GLU A 245 -5.47 0.77 13.28
CA GLU A 245 -6.52 0.08 12.52
C GLU A 245 -5.93 -1.14 11.80
N ALA A 246 -4.67 -1.08 11.33
CA ALA A 246 -4.00 -2.23 10.73
C ALA A 246 -3.78 -3.37 11.72
N ARG A 247 -3.55 -3.09 13.01
CA ARG A 247 -3.36 -4.14 14.02
C ARG A 247 -4.62 -4.99 14.17
N GLU A 248 -5.78 -4.35 14.28
CA GLU A 248 -7.06 -5.04 14.38
C GLU A 248 -7.34 -5.86 13.12
N GLN A 249 -7.19 -5.26 11.94
CA GLN A 249 -7.52 -5.94 10.69
C GLN A 249 -6.57 -7.10 10.36
N VAL A 250 -5.25 -6.96 10.61
CA VAL A 250 -4.28 -8.04 10.39
C VAL A 250 -4.51 -9.19 11.38
N ALA A 251 -4.83 -8.89 12.65
CA ALA A 251 -5.17 -9.91 13.63
C ALA A 251 -6.45 -10.67 13.24
N GLN A 252 -7.49 -9.96 12.80
CA GLN A 252 -8.72 -10.59 12.32
C GLN A 252 -8.48 -11.40 11.03
N TYR A 253 -7.62 -10.95 10.12
CA TYR A 253 -7.25 -11.73 8.95
C TYR A 253 -6.57 -13.06 9.34
N ALA A 254 -5.60 -13.03 10.26
CA ALA A 254 -4.95 -14.24 10.76
C ALA A 254 -5.92 -15.19 11.47
N LYS A 255 -6.90 -14.65 12.20
CA LYS A 255 -8.00 -15.43 12.79
C LYS A 255 -8.88 -16.07 11.72
N SER A 256 -9.23 -15.32 10.69
CA SER A 256 -10.05 -15.80 9.56
C SER A 256 -9.37 -16.95 8.82
N VAL A 257 -8.07 -16.81 8.50
CA VAL A 257 -7.24 -17.89 7.94
C VAL A 257 -7.27 -19.13 8.83
N THR A 258 -7.04 -18.96 10.14
CA THR A 258 -6.97 -20.06 11.11
C THR A 258 -8.31 -20.79 11.24
N ASP A 259 -9.42 -20.04 11.36
CA ASP A 259 -10.75 -20.61 11.53
C ASP A 259 -11.19 -21.39 10.27
N LEU A 260 -10.93 -20.85 9.07
CA LEU A 260 -11.22 -21.53 7.81
C LEU A 260 -10.36 -22.79 7.64
N TYR A 261 -9.07 -22.71 7.96
CA TYR A 261 -8.17 -23.87 7.88
C TYR A 261 -8.60 -25.01 8.82
N LYS A 262 -9.10 -24.70 10.02
CA LYS A 262 -9.66 -25.71 10.93
C LYS A 262 -10.85 -26.45 10.32
N LEU A 263 -11.78 -25.72 9.69
CA LEU A 263 -12.92 -26.34 8.98
C LEU A 263 -12.45 -27.25 7.84
N MET A 264 -11.42 -26.83 7.10
CA MET A 264 -10.77 -27.67 6.08
C MET A 264 -10.14 -28.93 6.68
N LEU A 265 -9.50 -28.82 7.85
CA LEU A 265 -8.86 -29.93 8.59
C LEU A 265 -9.85 -30.96 9.10
N GLU A 266 -10.98 -30.49 9.64
CA GLU A 266 -12.07 -31.33 10.13
C GLU A 266 -12.84 -32.03 8.99
N GLY A 267 -12.63 -31.59 7.74
CA GLY A 267 -13.43 -32.04 6.60
C GLY A 267 -14.87 -31.51 6.63
N ASN A 268 -15.11 -30.41 7.33
CA ASN A 268 -16.43 -29.83 7.54
C ASN A 268 -16.84 -28.94 6.36
N LEU A 269 -17.19 -29.57 5.23
CA LEU A 269 -17.58 -28.86 4.01
C LEU A 269 -18.82 -27.96 4.21
N ASP A 270 -19.81 -28.43 4.96
CA ASP A 270 -21.05 -27.66 5.20
C ASP A 270 -20.79 -26.42 6.06
N GLY A 271 -19.99 -26.56 7.12
CA GLY A 271 -19.57 -25.45 7.96
C GLY A 271 -18.72 -24.44 7.19
N LEU A 272 -17.78 -24.92 6.37
CA LEU A 272 -16.96 -24.09 5.50
C LEU A 272 -17.84 -23.32 4.50
N ARG A 273 -18.74 -24.01 3.79
CA ARG A 273 -19.68 -23.39 2.84
C ARG A 273 -20.54 -22.34 3.53
N LYS A 274 -21.17 -22.65 4.65
CA LYS A 274 -22.02 -21.71 5.40
C LYS A 274 -21.26 -20.43 5.75
N ARG A 275 -20.04 -20.55 6.27
CA ARG A 275 -19.21 -19.39 6.65
C ARG A 275 -18.82 -18.55 5.44
N VAL A 276 -18.31 -19.18 4.38
CA VAL A 276 -17.84 -18.47 3.18
C VAL A 276 -18.99 -17.79 2.43
N TYR A 277 -20.15 -18.43 2.31
CA TYR A 277 -21.31 -17.82 1.67
C TYR A 277 -21.93 -16.70 2.51
N HIS A 278 -21.93 -16.82 3.84
CA HIS A 278 -22.32 -15.70 4.70
C HIS A 278 -21.39 -14.49 4.49
N ALA A 279 -20.07 -14.72 4.43
CA ALA A 279 -19.11 -13.66 4.16
C ALA A 279 -19.30 -13.05 2.76
N ARG A 280 -19.54 -13.89 1.74
CA ARG A 280 -19.90 -13.44 0.39
C ARG A 280 -21.10 -12.51 0.41
N ASP A 281 -22.20 -12.93 1.04
CA ASP A 281 -23.46 -12.18 1.01
C ASP A 281 -23.35 -10.85 1.77
N LYS A 282 -22.47 -10.78 2.77
CA LYS A 282 -22.20 -9.54 3.50
C LYS A 282 -21.34 -8.56 2.72
N VAL A 283 -20.31 -9.05 2.01
CA VAL A 283 -19.33 -8.22 1.29
C VAL A 283 -19.76 -7.90 -0.14
N PHE A 284 -20.38 -8.86 -0.82
CA PHE A 284 -20.81 -8.82 -2.22
C PHE A 284 -22.33 -9.03 -2.35
N GLY A 285 -23.12 -8.68 -1.33
CA GLY A 285 -24.57 -8.83 -1.36
C GLY A 285 -25.29 -7.92 -2.37
N PRO A 286 -26.64 -8.02 -2.47
CA PRO A 286 -27.48 -7.31 -3.47
C PRO A 286 -27.44 -5.77 -3.38
N SER A 287 -26.81 -5.23 -2.36
CA SER A 287 -26.53 -3.82 -2.19
C SER A 287 -25.03 -3.62 -2.31
N THR A 288 -24.54 -3.28 -3.51
CA THR A 288 -23.39 -2.38 -3.76
C THR A 288 -22.92 -2.49 -5.22
N THR A 289 -22.58 -1.34 -5.79
CA THR A 289 -21.69 -0.96 -6.91
C THR A 289 -20.96 -1.99 -7.82
N TRP A 290 -20.80 -3.27 -7.46
CA TRP A 290 -20.02 -4.28 -8.20
C TRP A 290 -20.79 -5.02 -9.31
N GLU A 291 -22.12 -4.93 -9.33
CA GLU A 291 -22.97 -5.57 -10.35
C GLU A 291 -22.69 -5.07 -11.78
N LYS A 292 -22.18 -3.84 -11.95
CA LYS A 292 -22.12 -3.17 -13.26
C LYS A 292 -20.96 -3.64 -14.16
N ARG A 293 -19.80 -4.00 -13.61
CA ARG A 293 -18.64 -4.53 -14.38
C ARG A 293 -17.58 -5.16 -13.45
N PRO A 294 -17.00 -6.32 -13.80
CA PRO A 294 -15.90 -6.90 -13.03
C PRO A 294 -14.67 -5.98 -13.06
N LEU A 295 -13.94 -5.91 -11.93
CA LEU A 295 -12.72 -5.10 -11.82
C LEU A 295 -11.59 -5.61 -12.71
N ILE A 296 -11.55 -6.91 -12.96
CA ILE A 296 -10.54 -7.59 -13.78
C ILE A 296 -11.27 -8.54 -14.73
N GLU A 297 -10.97 -8.45 -16.02
CA GLU A 297 -11.42 -9.43 -17.01
C GLU A 297 -10.72 -10.77 -16.82
N SER A 298 -11.46 -11.87 -16.97
CA SER A 298 -10.92 -13.22 -16.79
C SER A 298 -9.73 -13.52 -17.71
N SER A 299 -9.71 -12.93 -18.91
CA SER A 299 -8.59 -13.03 -19.84
C SER A 299 -7.28 -12.47 -19.26
N MET A 300 -7.33 -11.42 -18.44
CA MET A 300 -6.15 -10.83 -17.78
C MET A 300 -5.46 -11.78 -16.79
N LEU A 301 -6.19 -12.74 -16.22
CA LEU A 301 -5.65 -13.69 -15.26
C LEU A 301 -4.67 -14.68 -15.91
N SER A 302 -4.79 -14.95 -17.21
CA SER A 302 -3.93 -15.89 -17.94
C SER A 302 -2.63 -15.30 -18.47
N TYR A 303 -2.50 -13.97 -18.63
CA TYR A 303 -1.39 -13.37 -19.40
C TYR A 303 -0.05 -13.22 -18.65
N PHE A 304 -0.01 -13.41 -17.32
CA PHE A 304 1.16 -13.05 -16.50
C PHE A 304 1.84 -14.22 -15.79
N SER A 305 2.14 -15.29 -16.52
CA SER A 305 2.83 -16.48 -15.98
C SER A 305 4.34 -16.30 -15.93
N LEU A 306 4.96 -16.65 -14.79
CA LEU A 306 6.41 -16.83 -14.67
C LEU A 306 6.87 -18.24 -15.07
N GLY A 307 5.95 -19.22 -15.07
CA GLY A 307 6.21 -20.58 -15.53
C GLY A 307 5.85 -20.76 -17.02
N THR A 308 6.33 -21.84 -17.63
CA THR A 308 5.95 -22.21 -19.00
C THR A 308 4.43 -22.37 -19.09
N PRO A 309 3.75 -21.65 -20.02
CA PRO A 309 2.33 -21.86 -20.25
C PRO A 309 2.07 -23.33 -20.57
N SER A 310 1.09 -23.92 -19.89
CA SER A 310 0.64 -25.28 -20.19
C SER A 310 -0.74 -25.19 -20.84
N ASP A 311 -0.95 -25.97 -21.90
CA ASP A 311 -2.28 -26.16 -22.50
C ASP A 311 -3.22 -26.96 -21.59
N ALA A 312 -2.71 -27.50 -20.47
CA ALA A 312 -3.52 -28.19 -19.48
C ALA A 312 -4.38 -27.19 -18.71
N PRO A 313 -5.67 -27.50 -18.46
CA PRO A 313 -6.53 -26.64 -17.64
C PRO A 313 -5.94 -26.45 -16.24
N ALA A 314 -6.04 -25.23 -15.72
CA ALA A 314 -5.55 -24.90 -14.38
C ALA A 314 -6.17 -25.85 -13.34
N ARG A 315 -5.33 -26.39 -12.45
CA ARG A 315 -5.82 -27.25 -11.37
C ARG A 315 -6.69 -26.44 -10.39
N PRO A 316 -7.80 -27.01 -9.90
CA PRO A 316 -8.57 -26.41 -8.82
C PRO A 316 -7.70 -26.16 -7.59
N ASN A 317 -7.87 -25.00 -6.95
CA ASN A 317 -7.21 -24.62 -5.71
C ASN A 317 -8.27 -24.15 -4.70
N ASN A 318 -8.03 -24.38 -3.41
CA ASN A 318 -8.91 -23.92 -2.33
C ASN A 318 -8.94 -22.40 -2.16
N HIS A 319 -7.90 -21.70 -2.63
CA HIS A 319 -7.74 -20.25 -2.52
C HIS A 319 -7.94 -19.70 -1.11
N LEU A 320 -7.43 -20.39 -0.07
CA LEU A 320 -7.52 -20.00 1.34
C LEU A 320 -7.14 -18.52 1.57
N SER A 321 -6.10 -18.03 0.88
CA SER A 321 -5.68 -16.64 0.97
C SER A 321 -6.71 -15.61 0.48
N LEU A 322 -7.56 -15.96 -0.50
CA LEU A 322 -8.64 -15.10 -1.00
C LEU A 322 -9.91 -15.27 -0.17
N VAL A 323 -10.26 -16.51 0.19
CA VAL A 323 -11.45 -16.80 1.00
C VAL A 323 -11.35 -16.17 2.39
N ALA A 324 -10.17 -16.25 3.02
CA ALA A 324 -9.92 -15.61 4.31
C ALA A 324 -10.00 -14.07 4.25
N MET A 325 -9.76 -13.47 3.08
CA MET A 325 -9.92 -12.03 2.90
C MET A 325 -11.39 -11.62 3.01
N VAL A 326 -12.28 -12.35 2.34
CA VAL A 326 -13.72 -12.07 2.37
C VAL A 326 -14.30 -12.34 3.74
N ASP A 327 -13.87 -13.42 4.40
CA ASP A 327 -14.24 -13.71 5.78
C ASP A 327 -13.78 -12.59 6.75
N CYS A 328 -12.57 -12.07 6.56
CA CYS A 328 -12.03 -10.95 7.33
C CYS A 328 -12.85 -9.68 7.11
N TRP A 329 -13.15 -9.31 5.85
CA TRP A 329 -13.98 -8.15 5.53
C TRP A 329 -15.38 -8.27 6.16
N ALA A 330 -16.00 -9.45 6.04
CA ALA A 330 -17.30 -9.71 6.64
C ALA A 330 -17.25 -9.59 8.17
N ALA A 331 -16.21 -10.09 8.82
CA ALA A 331 -16.06 -10.00 10.28
C ALA A 331 -15.88 -8.57 10.81
N LEU A 332 -15.35 -7.66 9.98
CA LEU A 332 -15.03 -6.28 10.34
C LEU A 332 -16.01 -5.24 9.79
N ASP A 333 -17.10 -5.70 9.15
CA ASP A 333 -18.06 -4.82 8.46
C ASP A 333 -17.38 -3.91 7.43
N ILE A 334 -16.40 -4.45 6.69
CA ILE A 334 -15.68 -3.74 5.63
C ILE A 334 -16.28 -4.09 4.27
N VAL A 335 -16.67 -3.06 3.52
CA VAL A 335 -17.00 -3.16 2.09
C VAL A 335 -15.83 -2.61 1.28
N PRO A 336 -15.02 -3.47 0.63
CA PRO A 336 -13.77 -3.04 -0.01
C PRO A 336 -13.98 -2.05 -1.18
N TYR A 337 -15.17 -2.01 -1.76
CA TYR A 337 -15.50 -1.04 -2.82
C TYR A 337 -15.57 0.41 -2.31
N ASP A 338 -15.93 0.61 -1.03
CA ASP A 338 -15.96 1.95 -0.41
C ASP A 338 -14.54 2.50 -0.23
N HIS A 339 -13.54 1.61 -0.20
CA HIS A 339 -12.13 1.95 -0.09
C HIS A 339 -11.46 2.24 -1.44
N MET A 340 -12.19 2.15 -2.57
CA MET A 340 -11.62 2.33 -3.92
C MET A 340 -11.07 3.74 -4.18
N LEU A 341 -11.50 4.75 -3.42
CA LEU A 341 -10.96 6.11 -3.48
C LEU A 341 -9.45 6.17 -3.11
N CYS A 342 -8.98 5.24 -2.28
CA CYS A 342 -7.56 5.06 -1.92
C CYS A 342 -6.96 3.78 -2.50
N SER A 343 -7.56 3.22 -3.55
CA SER A 343 -7.07 1.95 -4.10
C SER A 343 -5.66 2.10 -4.68
N THR A 344 -4.77 1.20 -4.28
CA THR A 344 -3.50 0.97 -4.95
C THR A 344 -3.68 -0.09 -6.06
N PRO A 345 -2.77 -0.20 -7.03
CA PRO A 345 -2.88 -1.25 -8.03
C PRO A 345 -2.86 -2.66 -7.43
N LEU A 346 -2.10 -2.90 -6.35
CA LEU A 346 -2.09 -4.20 -5.65
C LEU A 346 -3.42 -4.51 -5.00
N PHE A 347 -4.06 -3.51 -4.40
CA PHE A 347 -5.41 -3.65 -3.88
C PHE A 347 -6.40 -4.00 -4.98
N ARG A 348 -6.38 -3.28 -6.11
CA ARG A 348 -7.27 -3.55 -7.26
C ARG A 348 -7.09 -4.96 -7.80
N LEU A 349 -5.84 -5.40 -7.95
CA LEU A 349 -5.51 -6.76 -8.38
C LEU A 349 -6.07 -7.80 -7.41
N ARG A 350 -5.78 -7.65 -6.11
CA ARG A 350 -6.29 -8.55 -5.06
C ARG A 350 -7.82 -8.58 -5.03
N LEU A 351 -8.46 -7.42 -5.03
CA LEU A 351 -9.92 -7.31 -4.97
C LEU A 351 -10.54 -7.92 -6.23
N GLY A 352 -10.00 -7.68 -7.42
CA GLY A 352 -10.54 -8.22 -8.65
C GLY A 352 -10.38 -9.74 -8.78
N VAL A 353 -9.27 -10.35 -8.32
CA VAL A 353 -9.17 -11.83 -8.28
C VAL A 353 -10.11 -12.44 -7.24
N THR A 354 -10.31 -11.75 -6.12
CA THR A 354 -11.25 -12.18 -5.08
C THR A 354 -12.69 -12.09 -5.60
N GLU A 355 -13.04 -10.98 -6.24
CA GLU A 355 -14.33 -10.79 -6.91
C GLU A 355 -14.56 -11.90 -7.94
N HIS A 356 -13.57 -12.20 -8.79
CA HIS A 356 -13.70 -13.26 -9.80
C HIS A 356 -14.06 -14.63 -9.19
N LEU A 357 -13.40 -15.01 -8.09
CA LEU A 357 -13.69 -16.25 -7.36
C LEU A 357 -15.11 -16.25 -6.80
N PHE A 358 -15.55 -15.15 -6.17
CA PHE A 358 -16.83 -15.10 -5.45
C PHE A 358 -18.04 -14.85 -6.35
N ARG A 359 -17.85 -14.27 -7.55
CA ARG A 359 -18.90 -14.10 -8.58
C ARG A 359 -19.25 -15.42 -9.26
N ASN A 360 -18.30 -16.34 -9.37
CA ASN A 360 -18.51 -17.60 -10.05
C ASN A 360 -18.85 -18.69 -9.03
N THR A 361 -20.15 -18.98 -8.88
CA THR A 361 -20.64 -19.98 -7.90
C THR A 361 -20.05 -21.37 -8.12
N SER A 362 -19.87 -21.81 -9.38
CA SER A 362 -19.30 -23.13 -9.66
C SER A 362 -17.81 -23.19 -9.31
N LEU A 363 -17.07 -22.12 -9.59
CA LEU A 363 -15.65 -21.99 -9.21
C LEU A 363 -15.50 -21.94 -7.68
N LEU A 364 -16.33 -21.17 -6.99
CA LEU A 364 -16.33 -21.08 -5.53
C LEU A 364 -16.63 -22.45 -4.90
N ASP A 365 -17.70 -23.12 -5.33
CA ASP A 365 -18.05 -24.44 -4.82
C ASP A 365 -16.97 -25.48 -5.10
N SER A 366 -16.30 -25.41 -6.26
CA SER A 366 -15.16 -26.25 -6.57
C SER A 366 -14.00 -25.99 -5.60
N ALA A 367 -13.67 -24.72 -5.33
CA ALA A 367 -12.61 -24.35 -4.38
C ALA A 367 -12.90 -24.88 -2.97
N LEU A 368 -14.15 -24.78 -2.50
CA LEU A 368 -14.54 -25.29 -1.18
C LEU A 368 -14.46 -26.82 -1.08
N ARG A 369 -14.84 -27.55 -2.14
CA ARG A 369 -14.66 -29.01 -2.18
C ARG A 369 -13.19 -29.38 -2.19
N THR A 370 -12.38 -28.74 -3.04
CA THR A 370 -10.93 -28.90 -3.08
C THR A 370 -10.31 -28.64 -1.71
N ALA A 371 -10.79 -27.64 -0.97
CA ALA A 371 -10.31 -27.31 0.37
C ALA A 371 -10.43 -28.46 1.38
N VAL A 372 -11.47 -29.29 1.25
CA VAL A 372 -11.78 -30.40 2.15
C VAL A 372 -11.25 -31.73 1.62
N GLU A 373 -11.46 -32.02 0.34
CA GLU A 373 -11.26 -33.33 -0.28
C GLU A 373 -9.84 -33.50 -0.85
N ASP A 374 -9.22 -32.43 -1.35
CA ASP A 374 -7.87 -32.46 -1.93
C ASP A 374 -6.80 -32.09 -0.90
N LYS A 375 -5.88 -33.03 -0.65
CA LYS A 375 -4.78 -32.84 0.30
C LYS A 375 -3.52 -32.22 -0.33
N THR A 376 -3.51 -32.00 -1.63
CA THR A 376 -2.35 -31.49 -2.40
C THR A 376 -1.81 -30.17 -1.84
N TYR A 377 -2.69 -29.26 -1.43
CA TYR A 377 -2.33 -27.93 -0.92
C TYR A 377 -2.18 -27.87 0.60
N ARG A 378 -2.51 -28.96 1.32
CA ARG A 378 -2.70 -28.92 2.78
C ARG A 378 -1.46 -28.52 3.57
N SER A 379 -0.29 -28.93 3.09
CA SER A 379 1.01 -28.54 3.66
C SER A 379 1.32 -27.06 3.42
N ASP A 380 0.95 -26.54 2.26
CA ASP A 380 1.14 -25.13 1.93
C ASP A 380 0.18 -24.25 2.76
N ASP A 381 -1.06 -24.69 2.94
CA ASP A 381 -2.07 -24.02 3.75
C ASP A 381 -1.72 -24.00 5.26
N LEU A 382 -1.05 -25.06 5.75
CA LEU A 382 -0.54 -25.12 7.12
C LEU A 382 0.51 -24.03 7.36
N GLU A 383 1.53 -24.00 6.50
CA GLU A 383 2.60 -23.00 6.58
C GLU A 383 2.05 -21.58 6.36
N PHE A 384 1.05 -21.43 5.50
CA PHE A 384 0.34 -20.16 5.31
C PHE A 384 -0.36 -19.68 6.58
N THR A 385 -1.05 -20.60 7.28
CA THR A 385 -1.70 -20.31 8.57
C THR A 385 -0.68 -19.91 9.64
N PHE A 386 0.46 -20.58 9.69
CA PHE A 386 1.55 -20.23 10.60
C PHE A 386 2.18 -18.88 10.27
N ALA A 387 2.38 -18.60 8.98
CA ALA A 387 2.90 -17.33 8.53
C ALA A 387 1.96 -16.17 8.86
N ALA A 388 0.65 -16.31 8.60
CA ALA A 388 -0.36 -15.29 8.89
C ALA A 388 -0.39 -14.91 10.38
N ARG A 389 -0.37 -15.91 11.27
CA ARG A 389 -0.29 -15.67 12.72
C ARG A 389 1.02 -15.00 13.11
N GLY A 390 2.15 -15.44 12.57
CA GLY A 390 3.45 -14.83 12.89
C GLY A 390 3.55 -13.37 12.44
N TRP A 391 2.96 -12.98 11.31
CA TRP A 391 2.88 -11.58 10.91
C TRP A 391 1.95 -10.77 11.83
N ALA A 392 0.79 -11.32 12.19
CA ALA A 392 -0.13 -10.67 13.12
C ALA A 392 0.48 -10.47 14.52
N GLU A 393 1.28 -11.42 15.02
CA GLU A 393 2.02 -11.29 16.27
C GLU A 393 3.06 -10.16 16.20
N CYS A 394 3.85 -10.08 15.10
CA CYS A 394 4.79 -8.97 14.91
C CYS A 394 4.09 -7.61 14.94
N VAL A 395 2.92 -7.52 14.30
CA VAL A 395 2.11 -6.29 14.25
C VAL A 395 1.56 -5.92 15.61
N THR A 396 0.93 -6.88 16.30
CA THR A 396 0.26 -6.67 17.58
C THR A 396 1.25 -6.26 18.67
N LEU A 397 2.44 -6.87 18.68
CA LEU A 397 3.48 -6.60 19.66
C LEU A 397 4.40 -5.44 19.26
N GLY A 398 4.28 -4.92 18.04
CA GLY A 398 5.14 -3.86 17.52
C GLY A 398 6.61 -4.24 17.34
N HIS A 399 6.90 -5.51 17.06
CA HIS A 399 8.26 -6.05 16.99
C HIS A 399 8.92 -5.82 15.61
N PHE A 400 9.45 -4.62 15.37
CA PHE A 400 10.15 -4.26 14.12
C PHE A 400 11.31 -5.20 13.79
N GLU A 401 12.17 -5.53 14.77
CA GLU A 401 13.33 -6.42 14.53
C GLU A 401 12.90 -7.84 14.11
N THR A 402 11.83 -8.37 14.73
CA THR A 402 11.30 -9.69 14.37
C THR A 402 10.70 -9.65 12.97
N TRP A 403 9.98 -8.57 12.63
CA TRP A 403 9.46 -8.36 11.27
C TRP A 403 10.61 -8.34 10.25
N GLU A 404 11.66 -7.57 10.49
CA GLU A 404 12.83 -7.46 9.62
C GLU A 404 13.45 -8.83 9.37
N LYS A 405 13.79 -9.58 10.42
CA LYS A 405 14.40 -10.92 10.28
C LYS A 405 13.52 -11.89 9.48
N ARG A 406 12.20 -11.87 9.71
CA ARG A 406 11.24 -12.70 8.95
C ARG A 406 11.16 -12.30 7.49
N PHE A 407 11.16 -11.00 7.21
CA PHE A 407 11.09 -10.46 5.86
C PHE A 407 12.37 -10.76 5.09
N VAL A 408 13.53 -10.35 5.62
CA VAL A 408 14.83 -10.46 4.95
C VAL A 408 15.21 -11.92 4.68
N SER A 409 15.01 -12.83 5.63
CA SER A 409 15.27 -14.26 5.39
C SER A 409 14.44 -14.83 4.23
N THR A 410 13.21 -14.36 4.07
CA THR A 410 12.32 -14.80 2.97
C THR A 410 12.67 -14.09 1.66
N GLN A 411 13.05 -12.82 1.74
CA GLN A 411 13.53 -12.03 0.61
C GLN A 411 14.77 -12.66 -0.02
N GLN A 412 15.76 -13.06 0.78
CA GLN A 412 16.99 -13.73 0.32
C GLN A 412 16.69 -15.03 -0.44
N PHE A 413 15.66 -15.78 -0.03
CA PHE A 413 15.27 -17.01 -0.74
C PHE A 413 14.75 -16.72 -2.16
N PHE A 414 14.01 -15.62 -2.36
CA PHE A 414 13.44 -15.25 -3.66
C PHE A 414 14.31 -14.30 -4.49
N GLU A 415 15.38 -13.75 -3.92
CA GLU A 415 16.26 -12.78 -4.57
C GLU A 415 16.73 -13.19 -5.98
N PRO A 416 17.13 -14.45 -6.25
CA PRO A 416 17.54 -14.88 -7.58
C PRO A 416 16.45 -14.78 -8.65
N ARG A 417 15.19 -14.56 -8.26
CA ARG A 417 14.01 -14.55 -9.13
C ARG A 417 13.43 -13.15 -9.33
N PHE A 418 13.93 -12.14 -8.61
CA PHE A 418 13.37 -10.78 -8.67
C PHE A 418 13.56 -10.10 -10.03
N ALA A 419 14.66 -10.38 -10.75
CA ALA A 419 14.90 -9.78 -12.05
C ALA A 419 13.81 -10.15 -13.06
N ASP A 420 13.52 -11.44 -13.20
CA ASP A 420 12.49 -11.97 -14.10
C ASP A 420 11.09 -11.52 -13.64
N ALA A 421 10.83 -11.60 -12.33
CA ALA A 421 9.57 -11.19 -11.73
C ALA A 421 9.24 -9.71 -11.94
N LYS A 422 10.27 -8.85 -11.97
CA LYS A 422 10.09 -7.41 -12.16
C LYS A 422 9.54 -7.10 -13.55
N VAL A 423 10.05 -7.78 -14.59
CA VAL A 423 9.60 -7.58 -15.97
C VAL A 423 8.11 -7.92 -16.11
N VAL A 424 7.70 -9.09 -15.63
CA VAL A 424 6.31 -9.55 -15.70
C VAL A 424 5.40 -8.70 -14.79
N GLY A 425 5.88 -8.37 -13.59
CA GLY A 425 5.14 -7.56 -12.63
C GLY A 425 4.85 -6.13 -13.13
N ASP A 426 5.80 -5.50 -13.82
CA ASP A 426 5.61 -4.15 -14.37
C ASP A 426 4.64 -4.15 -15.56
N GLN A 427 4.64 -5.18 -16.40
CA GLN A 427 3.65 -5.37 -17.47
C GLN A 427 2.22 -5.50 -16.90
N MET A 428 2.06 -6.35 -15.88
CA MET A 428 0.77 -6.53 -15.20
C MET A 428 0.24 -5.21 -14.63
N MET A 429 1.12 -4.43 -14.01
CA MET A 429 0.75 -3.17 -13.37
C MET A 429 0.37 -2.08 -14.37
N LYS A 430 1.09 -2.01 -15.50
CA LYS A 430 0.77 -1.11 -16.60
C LYS A 430 -0.64 -1.39 -17.13
N MET A 431 -0.97 -2.67 -17.35
CA MET A 431 -2.30 -3.07 -17.84
C MET A 431 -3.44 -2.70 -16.87
N VAL A 432 -3.22 -2.86 -15.56
CA VAL A 432 -4.20 -2.48 -14.52
C VAL A 432 -4.39 -0.96 -14.43
N LEU A 433 -3.32 -0.19 -14.64
CA LEU A 433 -3.37 1.29 -14.60
C LEU A 433 -3.97 1.89 -15.87
N GLU A 434 -3.71 1.31 -17.04
CA GLU A 434 -4.17 1.82 -18.34
C GLU A 434 -5.62 1.46 -18.65
N GLY A 435 -6.24 0.55 -17.89
CA GLY A 435 -7.65 0.22 -18.02
C GLY A 435 -7.99 -0.25 -19.43
N GLN A 436 -7.59 -1.48 -19.77
CA GLN A 436 -7.93 -2.18 -21.02
C GLN A 436 -7.62 -1.39 -22.32
N LYS A 437 -6.42 -1.59 -22.83
CA LYS A 437 -6.22 -1.93 -24.25
C LYS A 437 -4.98 -2.82 -24.34
N PRO A 438 -5.09 -4.10 -24.70
CA PRO A 438 -3.96 -4.74 -25.34
C PRO A 438 -3.69 -3.93 -26.62
N ALA A 439 -2.47 -3.45 -26.80
CA ALA A 439 -1.99 -3.21 -28.15
C ALA A 439 -2.05 -4.57 -28.85
N MET A 440 -3.03 -4.75 -29.72
CA MET A 440 -2.88 -5.73 -30.79
C MET A 440 -1.88 -5.08 -31.74
N ASP A 441 -0.61 -5.41 -31.57
CA ASP A 441 0.33 -5.29 -32.67
C ASP A 441 -0.12 -6.30 -33.74
N GLU A 442 -0.44 -5.79 -34.93
CA GLU A 442 -0.69 -6.57 -36.15
C GLU A 442 0.54 -7.35 -36.59
#